data_AF-A0A4Q4U3I3-F1
#
_entry.id   AF-A0A4Q4U3I3-F1
#
_cell.length_a   1.000
_cell.length_b   1.000
_cell.length_c   1.000
_cell.angle_alpha   90.00
_cell.angle_beta   90.00
_cell.angle_gamma   90.00
#
_symmetry.space_group_name_H-M   'P 1'
#
loop_
_entity.id
_entity.type
_entity.pdbx_description
1 polymer ?
#
loop_
_entity_poly.entity_id
_entity_poly.type
_entity_poly.pdbx_seq_one_letter_code
_entity_poly.pdbx_strand_id
1 'polypeptide(L)'
;MPQDMPPVGGYGPVQYKLDYSFGRAYGEPEPGKQTLTSTNEGIGDQQSQERNKSKSMDADRHRIEQAHRNLPASGFRPGTWLLGMGVVMAYGFYKLGQGIREQNELAREKMWSRIHLIPMLQAEEDRDLVRRHLADQAREKELLGENFKVYNSDRYVRPTYAATPANTTK
;
A
#
# COMPACT_ATOMS: atom_id res chain seq x y z
N MET A 1 65.16 -18.97 18.75
CA MET A 1 63.95 -18.13 18.78
C MET A 1 62.92 -18.83 19.64
N PRO A 2 62.40 -18.18 20.69
CA PRO A 2 61.38 -18.80 21.54
C PRO A 2 60.11 -19.01 20.72
N GLN A 3 59.57 -20.23 20.80
CA GLN A 3 58.39 -20.67 20.06
C GLN A 3 57.13 -20.34 20.86
N ASP A 4 56.18 -19.64 20.24
CA ASP A 4 54.94 -19.23 20.89
C ASP A 4 54.05 -20.46 21.16
N MET A 5 53.79 -20.71 22.43
CA MET A 5 53.05 -21.88 22.91
C MET A 5 51.80 -21.43 23.65
N PRO A 6 50.69 -22.17 23.51
CA PRO A 6 49.46 -21.86 24.23
C PRO A 6 49.68 -21.96 25.74
N PRO A 7 48.91 -21.19 26.53
CA PRO A 7 49.01 -21.25 27.98
C PRO A 7 48.69 -22.66 28.51
N VAL A 8 49.32 -23.05 29.62
CA VAL A 8 49.17 -24.40 30.22
C VAL A 8 47.71 -24.75 30.56
N GLY A 9 46.85 -23.74 30.75
CA GLY A 9 45.41 -23.88 30.98
C GLY A 9 44.51 -23.83 29.73
N GLY A 10 45.09 -23.73 28.53
CA GLY A 10 44.34 -23.58 27.27
C GLY A 10 43.67 -22.21 27.11
N TYR A 11 42.97 -22.01 25.98
CA TYR A 11 42.13 -20.82 25.76
C TYR A 11 40.71 -21.04 26.30
N GLY A 12 40.06 -19.97 26.74
CA GLY A 12 38.64 -20.00 27.10
C GLY A 12 37.75 -20.34 25.88
N PRO A 13 36.53 -20.83 26.11
CA PRO A 13 35.62 -21.17 25.03
C PRO A 13 35.23 -19.91 24.25
N VAL A 14 35.52 -19.91 22.95
CA VAL A 14 35.13 -18.83 22.03
C VAL A 14 33.74 -19.15 21.47
N GLN A 15 32.81 -18.19 21.55
CA GLN A 15 31.47 -18.35 20.99
C GLN A 15 31.51 -18.32 19.45
N TYR A 16 31.68 -19.48 18.83
CA TYR A 16 31.68 -19.64 17.37
C TYR A 16 30.27 -19.86 16.80
N LYS A 17 29.31 -20.17 17.67
CA LYS A 17 27.87 -20.24 17.44
C LYS A 17 27.22 -19.58 18.63
N LEU A 18 26.26 -18.72 18.37
CA LEU A 18 25.78 -17.81 19.38
C LEU A 18 24.65 -18.58 20.15
N ASP A 19 24.51 -18.39 21.46
CA ASP A 19 23.86 -19.36 22.38
C ASP A 19 22.34 -19.55 22.17
N TYR A 20 21.91 -20.79 21.92
CA TYR A 20 20.49 -21.18 21.94
C TYR A 20 20.08 -21.59 23.36
N SER A 21 20.14 -20.64 24.32
CA SER A 21 19.57 -20.83 25.65
C SER A 21 18.06 -20.59 25.62
N PHE A 22 17.30 -21.46 24.98
CA PHE A 22 15.87 -21.59 25.28
C PHE A 22 15.35 -23.00 24.96
N GLY A 23 15.51 -23.89 25.94
CA GLY A 23 14.65 -25.05 26.16
C GLY A 23 14.80 -26.23 25.21
N ARG A 24 15.49 -27.29 25.67
CA ARG A 24 14.93 -28.65 25.86
C ARG A 24 16.08 -29.67 25.99
N ALA A 25 16.10 -30.26 27.17
CA ALA A 25 16.66 -31.55 27.58
C ALA A 25 17.36 -32.42 26.51
N TYR A 26 18.58 -32.80 26.87
CA TYR A 26 19.45 -33.83 26.30
C TYR A 26 18.77 -35.06 25.69
N GLY A 27 19.32 -35.48 24.55
CA GLY A 27 19.14 -36.78 23.92
C GLY A 27 20.03 -36.87 22.68
N GLU A 28 21.35 -36.76 22.84
CA GLU A 28 22.31 -37.01 21.75
C GLU A 28 22.53 -38.53 21.59
N PRO A 29 22.43 -39.09 20.37
CA PRO A 29 22.85 -40.45 20.10
C PRO A 29 24.35 -40.53 19.74
N GLU A 30 25.05 -41.43 20.42
CA GLU A 30 26.48 -41.76 20.27
C GLU A 30 26.89 -42.09 18.82
N PRO A 31 28.00 -41.53 18.30
CA PRO A 31 28.55 -41.91 17.01
C PRO A 31 29.54 -43.07 17.14
N GLY A 32 29.27 -44.17 16.43
CA GLY A 32 30.33 -45.08 15.97
C GLY A 32 30.23 -46.53 16.39
N LYS A 33 29.72 -47.38 15.47
CA LYS A 33 30.22 -48.74 15.29
C LYS A 33 30.52 -48.96 13.81
N GLN A 34 31.79 -48.86 13.45
CA GLN A 34 32.30 -49.30 12.15
C GLN A 34 32.63 -50.78 12.27
N THR A 35 31.97 -51.64 11.49
CA THR A 35 32.43 -53.02 11.24
C THR A 35 33.08 -53.03 9.87
N LEU A 36 34.41 -53.15 9.84
CA LEU A 36 35.15 -53.49 8.61
C LEU A 36 34.79 -54.93 8.22
N THR A 37 34.15 -55.09 7.06
CA THR A 37 34.20 -56.33 6.30
C THR A 37 34.70 -55.96 4.91
N SER A 38 36.00 -56.20 4.66
CA SER A 38 36.55 -56.14 3.31
C SER A 38 36.13 -57.39 2.55
N THR A 39 35.36 -57.22 1.49
CA THR A 39 35.20 -58.27 0.48
C THR A 39 35.27 -57.62 -0.90
N ASN A 40 36.06 -58.26 -1.76
CA ASN A 40 36.40 -57.90 -3.14
C ASN A 40 35.25 -57.23 -3.91
N GLU A 41 35.46 -55.97 -4.33
CA GLU A 41 34.52 -55.24 -5.18
C GLU A 41 34.87 -55.42 -6.66
N GLY A 42 33.86 -55.78 -7.45
CA GLY A 42 33.91 -55.73 -8.90
C GLY A 42 33.88 -54.29 -9.40
N ILE A 43 34.49 -54.06 -10.57
CA ILE A 43 34.72 -52.76 -11.21
C ILE A 43 33.43 -51.95 -11.48
N GLY A 44 32.24 -52.55 -11.38
CA GLY A 44 30.94 -51.88 -11.55
C GLY A 44 30.40 -51.15 -10.31
N ASP A 45 30.89 -51.47 -9.12
CA ASP A 45 30.34 -50.92 -7.86
C ASP A 45 31.00 -49.57 -7.51
N GLN A 46 32.22 -49.34 -7.97
CA GLN A 46 33.02 -48.14 -7.67
C GLN A 46 32.39 -46.86 -8.25
N GLN A 47 31.88 -46.87 -9.49
CA GLN A 47 31.22 -45.69 -10.09
C GLN A 47 29.87 -45.34 -9.45
N SER A 48 29.17 -46.34 -8.92
CA SER A 48 27.90 -46.15 -8.22
C SER A 48 28.14 -45.60 -6.82
N GLN A 49 29.19 -46.07 -6.15
CA GLN A 49 29.65 -45.53 -4.88
C GLN A 49 30.17 -44.08 -5.01
N GLU A 50 30.90 -43.74 -6.08
CA GLU A 50 31.39 -42.37 -6.31
C GLU A 50 30.27 -41.37 -6.57
N ARG A 51 29.23 -41.75 -7.34
CA ARG A 51 28.03 -40.91 -7.53
C ARG A 51 27.21 -40.72 -6.26
N ASN A 52 27.12 -41.76 -5.43
CA ASN A 52 26.43 -41.67 -4.15
C ASN A 52 27.24 -40.80 -3.17
N LYS A 53 28.58 -40.87 -3.23
CA LYS A 53 29.51 -40.04 -2.47
C LYS A 53 29.49 -38.58 -2.93
N SER A 54 29.37 -38.30 -4.21
CA SER A 54 29.25 -36.91 -4.72
C SER A 54 27.91 -36.30 -4.31
N LYS A 55 26.80 -37.03 -4.42
CA LYS A 55 25.48 -36.57 -3.98
C LYS A 55 25.40 -36.32 -2.47
N SER A 56 26.04 -37.17 -1.67
CA SER A 56 26.13 -36.92 -0.22
C SER A 56 27.01 -35.70 0.07
N MET A 57 28.11 -35.51 -0.68
CA MET A 57 28.97 -34.34 -0.52
C MET A 57 28.28 -33.02 -0.92
N ASP A 58 27.47 -33.01 -1.97
CA ASP A 58 26.70 -31.83 -2.37
C ASP A 58 25.60 -31.50 -1.35
N ALA A 59 24.95 -32.52 -0.79
CA ALA A 59 23.97 -32.36 0.30
C ALA A 59 24.63 -31.83 1.60
N ASP A 60 25.84 -32.29 1.90
CA ASP A 60 26.61 -31.82 3.05
C ASP A 60 27.14 -30.39 2.83
N ARG A 61 27.51 -30.01 1.60
CA ARG A 61 27.89 -28.61 1.28
C ARG A 61 26.74 -27.63 1.51
N HIS A 62 25.51 -27.97 1.12
CA HIS A 62 24.34 -27.14 1.39
C HIS A 62 23.95 -27.08 2.88
N ARG A 63 24.31 -28.09 3.67
CA ARG A 63 24.17 -28.05 5.14
C ARG A 63 25.21 -27.15 5.81
N ILE A 64 26.41 -27.05 5.25
CA ILE A 64 27.51 -26.22 5.77
C ILE A 64 27.22 -24.71 5.59
N GLU A 65 26.48 -24.29 4.55
CA GLU A 65 26.05 -22.89 4.37
C GLU A 65 25.01 -22.40 5.40
N GLN A 66 24.30 -23.32 6.05
CA GLN A 66 23.34 -22.99 7.13
C GLN A 66 24.07 -22.84 8.48
N ALA A 67 25.08 -21.97 8.53
CA ALA A 67 25.72 -21.59 9.79
C ALA A 67 24.72 -20.78 10.65
N HIS A 68 24.17 -21.42 11.67
CA HIS A 68 23.19 -20.83 12.59
C HIS A 68 23.82 -19.69 13.40
N ARG A 69 23.34 -18.46 13.18
CA ARG A 69 23.67 -17.25 13.96
C ARG A 69 22.65 -17.09 15.09
N ASN A 70 23.04 -16.66 16.28
CA ASN A 70 22.06 -16.34 17.35
C ASN A 70 21.62 -14.90 17.21
N LEU A 71 20.68 -14.75 16.31
CA LEU A 71 19.88 -13.55 16.23
C LEU A 71 18.61 -13.86 17.02
N PRO A 72 18.36 -13.20 18.16
CA PRO A 72 17.12 -13.39 18.88
C PRO A 72 15.96 -12.91 18.00
N ALA A 73 15.02 -13.80 17.68
CA ALA A 73 13.77 -13.43 17.01
C ALA A 73 12.85 -12.74 18.04
N SER A 74 13.17 -11.49 18.35
CA SER A 74 12.39 -10.67 19.28
C SER A 74 11.11 -10.18 18.62
N GLY A 75 9.97 -10.37 19.29
CA GLY A 75 8.68 -9.84 18.84
C GLY A 75 7.50 -10.75 19.15
N PHE A 76 6.31 -10.20 18.98
CA PHE A 76 5.07 -10.98 19.06
C PHE A 76 4.86 -11.80 17.78
N ARG A 77 4.12 -12.91 17.91
CA ARG A 77 3.79 -13.79 16.77
C ARG A 77 3.06 -12.97 15.69
N PRO A 78 3.27 -13.23 14.39
CA PRO A 78 2.65 -12.43 13.32
C PRO A 78 1.12 -12.35 13.41
N GLY A 79 0.46 -13.41 13.90
CA GLY A 79 -0.99 -13.41 14.11
C GLY A 79 -1.50 -12.38 15.13
N THR A 80 -0.72 -12.03 16.17
CA THR A 80 -1.15 -11.02 17.15
C THR A 80 -1.11 -9.61 16.57
N TRP A 81 -0.15 -9.33 15.68
CA TRP A 81 -0.10 -8.07 14.95
C TRP A 81 -1.28 -7.90 14.01
N LEU A 82 -1.67 -8.96 13.30
CA LEU A 82 -2.85 -8.94 12.43
C LEU A 82 -4.13 -8.70 13.22
N LEU A 83 -4.26 -9.31 14.41
CA LEU A 83 -5.40 -9.08 15.28
C LEU A 83 -5.42 -7.63 15.80
N GLY A 84 -4.28 -7.13 16.29
CA GLY A 84 -4.16 -5.74 16.76
C GLY A 84 -4.53 -4.74 15.66
N MET A 85 -3.98 -4.92 14.46
CA MET A 85 -4.31 -4.07 13.31
C MET A 85 -5.78 -4.19 12.90
N GLY A 86 -6.35 -5.40 12.92
CA GLY A 86 -7.77 -5.63 12.64
C GLY A 86 -8.69 -4.89 13.60
N VAL A 87 -8.38 -4.89 14.90
CA VAL A 87 -9.15 -4.17 15.92
C VAL A 87 -9.07 -2.65 15.70
N VAL A 88 -7.88 -2.12 15.43
CA VAL A 88 -7.69 -0.69 15.14
C VAL A 88 -8.49 -0.27 13.91
N MET A 89 -8.44 -1.05 12.83
CA MET A 89 -9.20 -0.78 11.61
C MET A 89 -10.71 -0.84 11.86
N ALA A 90 -11.20 -1.88 12.55
CA ALA A 90 -12.62 -2.03 12.86
C ALA A 90 -13.16 -0.82 13.66
N TYR A 91 -12.39 -0.34 14.64
CA TYR A 91 -12.73 0.87 15.39
C TYR A 91 -12.70 2.13 14.50
N GLY A 92 -11.71 2.25 13.62
CA GLY A 92 -11.62 3.35 12.65
C GLY A 92 -12.85 3.43 11.75
N PHE A 93 -13.28 2.31 11.18
CA PHE A 93 -14.49 2.24 10.35
C PHE A 93 -15.76 2.57 11.12
N TYR A 94 -15.87 2.14 12.38
CA TYR A 94 -16.98 2.52 13.25
C TYR A 94 -17.07 4.04 13.46
N LYS A 95 -15.93 4.70 13.75
CA LYS A 95 -15.89 6.16 13.94
C LYS A 95 -16.13 6.94 12.65
N LEU A 96 -15.60 6.47 11.53
CA LEU A 96 -15.87 7.04 10.21
C LEU A 96 -17.35 6.95 9.85
N GLY A 97 -18.01 5.83 10.15
CA GLY A 97 -19.46 5.68 9.95
C GLY A 97 -20.30 6.68 10.75
N GLN A 98 -19.89 7.02 11.97
CA GLN A 98 -20.54 8.09 12.74
C GLN A 98 -20.38 9.46 12.05
N GLY A 99 -19.16 9.80 11.64
CA GLY A 99 -18.88 11.07 10.96
C GLY A 99 -19.62 11.22 9.62
N ILE A 100 -19.76 10.15 8.84
CA ILE A 100 -20.52 10.19 7.57
C ILE A 100 -21.99 10.54 7.81
N ARG A 101 -22.59 10.03 8.90
CA ARG A 101 -23.98 10.33 9.24
C ARG A 101 -24.16 11.81 9.58
N GLU A 102 -23.27 12.37 10.38
CA GLU A 102 -23.25 13.80 10.71
C GLU A 102 -23.08 14.67 9.45
N GLN A 103 -22.14 14.31 8.56
CA GLN A 103 -21.94 15.03 7.29
C GLN A 103 -23.17 14.98 6.38
N ASN A 104 -23.90 13.86 6.36
CA ASN A 104 -25.13 13.75 5.58
C ASN A 104 -26.26 14.63 6.14
N GLU A 105 -26.34 14.78 7.46
CA GLU A 105 -27.28 15.70 8.10
C GLU A 105 -26.94 17.15 7.79
N LEU A 106 -25.66 17.55 7.92
CA LEU A 106 -25.18 18.88 7.52
C LEU A 106 -25.41 19.17 6.03
N ALA A 107 -25.16 18.18 5.15
CA ALA A 107 -25.41 18.31 3.73
C ALA A 107 -26.90 18.48 3.43
N ARG A 108 -27.77 17.81 4.19
CA ARG A 108 -29.23 17.97 4.10
C ARG A 108 -29.64 19.38 4.54
N GLU A 109 -29.14 19.88 5.66
CA GLU A 109 -29.41 21.24 6.12
C GLU A 109 -28.96 22.28 5.09
N LYS A 110 -27.76 22.12 4.53
CA LYS A 110 -27.24 22.96 3.45
C LYS A 110 -28.09 22.89 2.17
N MET A 111 -28.59 21.71 1.83
CA MET A 111 -29.46 21.54 0.67
C MET A 111 -30.82 22.20 0.91
N TRP A 112 -31.38 22.06 2.12
CA TRP A 112 -32.61 22.73 2.52
C TRP A 112 -32.45 24.25 2.49
N SER A 113 -31.37 24.80 3.04
CA SER A 113 -31.13 26.25 2.98
C SER A 113 -31.05 26.74 1.53
N ARG A 114 -30.41 25.98 0.64
CA ARG A 114 -30.37 26.28 -0.79
C ARG A 114 -31.76 26.26 -1.43
N ILE A 115 -32.59 25.24 -1.18
CA ILE A 115 -33.95 25.13 -1.73
C ILE A 115 -34.79 26.37 -1.39
N HIS A 116 -34.64 26.90 -0.17
CA HIS A 116 -35.37 28.09 0.28
C HIS A 116 -34.88 29.38 -0.37
N LEU A 117 -33.59 29.45 -0.73
CA LEU A 117 -32.98 30.64 -1.35
C LEU A 117 -33.05 30.64 -2.88
N ILE A 118 -33.09 29.45 -3.52
CA ILE A 118 -33.18 29.31 -4.98
C ILE A 118 -34.28 30.18 -5.61
N PRO A 119 -35.54 30.20 -5.13
CA PRO A 119 -36.57 30.98 -5.82
C PRO A 119 -36.29 32.50 -5.80
N MET A 120 -35.72 33.02 -4.72
CA MET A 120 -35.34 34.43 -4.63
C MET A 120 -34.19 34.73 -5.60
N LEU A 121 -33.12 33.93 -5.56
CA LEU A 121 -31.94 34.13 -6.41
C LEU A 121 -32.28 33.97 -7.90
N GLN A 122 -33.13 33.00 -8.23
CA GLN A 122 -33.61 32.79 -9.60
C GLN A 122 -34.43 34.00 -10.08
N ALA A 123 -35.27 34.59 -9.22
CA ALA A 123 -36.05 35.77 -9.58
C ALA A 123 -35.17 37.02 -9.81
N GLU A 124 -34.11 37.19 -9.02
CA GLU A 124 -33.11 38.24 -9.23
C GLU A 124 -32.37 38.05 -10.57
N GLU A 125 -31.92 36.82 -10.84
CA GLU A 125 -31.24 36.48 -12.09
C GLU A 125 -32.16 36.68 -13.31
N ASP A 126 -33.40 36.19 -13.25
CA ASP A 126 -34.35 36.32 -14.35
C ASP A 126 -34.68 37.80 -14.64
N ARG A 127 -34.77 38.66 -13.62
CA ARG A 127 -34.95 40.11 -13.80
C ARG A 127 -33.76 40.77 -14.50
N ASP A 128 -32.54 40.35 -14.14
CA ASP A 128 -31.32 40.88 -14.73
C ASP A 128 -31.13 40.43 -16.18
N LEU A 129 -31.46 39.17 -16.48
CA LEU A 129 -31.41 38.63 -17.83
C LEU A 129 -32.39 39.32 -18.78
N VAL A 130 -33.64 39.54 -18.36
CA VAL A 130 -34.61 40.28 -19.17
C VAL A 130 -34.11 41.70 -19.46
N ARG A 131 -33.52 42.38 -18.46
CA ARG A 131 -32.96 43.73 -18.65
C ARG A 131 -31.86 43.76 -19.71
N ARG A 132 -30.92 42.80 -19.65
CA ARG A 132 -29.83 42.70 -20.63
C ARG A 132 -30.37 42.34 -22.01
N HIS A 133 -31.29 41.39 -22.09
CA HIS A 133 -31.88 40.95 -23.35
C HIS A 133 -32.60 42.08 -24.08
N LEU A 134 -33.43 42.86 -23.37
CA LEU A 134 -34.12 44.01 -23.96
C LEU A 134 -33.14 45.11 -24.38
N ALA A 135 -32.07 45.34 -23.62
CA ALA A 135 -31.05 46.32 -23.97
C ALA A 135 -30.24 45.90 -25.20
N ASP A 136 -29.95 44.61 -25.35
CA ASP A 136 -29.25 44.08 -26.53
C ASP A 136 -30.17 44.11 -27.76
N GLN A 137 -31.46 43.77 -27.64
CA GLN A 137 -32.44 43.90 -28.72
C GLN A 137 -32.65 45.34 -29.18
N ALA A 138 -32.64 46.31 -28.25
CA ALA A 138 -32.71 47.72 -28.59
C ALA A 138 -31.46 48.17 -29.37
N ARG A 139 -30.27 47.75 -28.92
CA ARG A 139 -28.99 48.06 -29.57
C ARG A 139 -28.87 47.43 -30.96
N GLU A 140 -29.28 46.17 -31.11
CA GLU A 140 -29.31 45.48 -32.40
C GLU A 140 -30.27 46.19 -33.37
N LYS A 141 -31.45 46.59 -32.90
CA LYS A 141 -32.41 47.36 -33.71
C LYS A 141 -31.85 48.71 -34.16
N GLU A 142 -31.12 49.42 -33.31
CA GLU A 142 -30.48 50.69 -33.67
C GLU A 142 -29.38 50.52 -34.73
N LEU A 143 -28.58 49.45 -34.62
CA LEU A 143 -27.44 49.21 -35.52
C LEU A 143 -27.84 48.55 -36.84
N LEU A 144 -28.80 47.62 -36.81
CA LEU A 144 -29.18 46.77 -37.94
C LEU A 144 -30.58 47.09 -38.50
N GLY A 145 -31.32 47.99 -37.87
CA GLY A 145 -32.68 48.40 -38.25
C GLY A 145 -33.78 47.46 -37.73
N GLU A 146 -33.52 46.16 -37.68
CA GLU A 146 -34.47 45.13 -37.22
C GLU A 146 -33.82 44.09 -36.28
N ASN A 147 -34.65 43.38 -35.51
CA ASN A 147 -34.23 42.26 -34.67
C ASN A 147 -34.36 40.95 -35.45
N PHE A 148 -33.25 40.23 -35.66
CA PHE A 148 -33.25 38.97 -36.39
C PHE A 148 -33.43 37.77 -35.45
N LYS A 149 -34.37 36.89 -35.80
CA LYS A 149 -34.59 35.65 -35.07
C LYS A 149 -33.60 34.58 -35.56
N VAL A 150 -32.72 34.12 -34.68
CA VAL A 150 -31.74 33.05 -35.01
C VAL A 150 -32.41 31.68 -35.12
N TYR A 151 -33.39 31.41 -34.25
CA TYR A 151 -34.07 30.12 -34.18
C TYR A 151 -35.47 30.20 -34.78
N ASN A 152 -35.94 29.14 -35.43
CA ASN A 152 -37.30 29.13 -36.00
C ASN A 152 -38.41 28.91 -34.95
N SER A 153 -38.07 28.61 -33.69
CA SER A 153 -39.03 28.38 -32.60
C SER A 153 -39.27 29.63 -31.74
N ASP A 154 -40.45 29.78 -31.14
CA ASP A 154 -40.78 30.91 -30.25
C ASP A 154 -40.32 30.71 -28.80
N ARG A 155 -39.51 29.66 -28.54
CA ARG A 155 -38.95 29.39 -27.22
C ARG A 155 -37.86 30.41 -26.92
N TYR A 156 -37.90 30.99 -25.72
CA TYR A 156 -36.80 31.81 -25.23
C TYR A 156 -35.53 30.95 -25.05
N VAL A 157 -34.43 31.42 -25.65
CA VAL A 157 -33.11 30.83 -25.51
C VAL A 157 -32.20 31.88 -24.89
N ARG A 158 -31.54 31.52 -23.78
CA ARG A 158 -30.58 32.40 -23.11
C ARG A 158 -29.40 32.67 -24.06
N PRO A 159 -29.02 33.93 -24.31
CA PRO A 159 -27.86 34.24 -25.15
C PRO A 159 -26.56 33.67 -24.55
N THR A 160 -25.80 32.92 -25.34
CA THR A 160 -24.53 32.31 -24.89
C THR A 160 -23.40 33.32 -24.75
N TYR A 161 -23.41 34.35 -25.58
CA TYR A 161 -22.39 35.39 -25.62
C TYR A 161 -23.02 36.74 -25.29
N ALA A 162 -22.35 37.51 -24.43
CA ALA A 162 -22.70 38.88 -24.14
C ALA A 162 -21.68 39.81 -24.81
N ALA A 163 -22.15 40.93 -25.36
CA ALA A 163 -21.25 41.96 -25.87
C ALA A 163 -20.44 42.54 -24.72
N THR A 164 -19.14 42.23 -24.70
CA THR A 164 -18.19 42.74 -23.71
C THR A 164 -17.52 44.00 -24.26
N PRO A 165 -17.18 44.98 -23.39
CA PRO A 165 -16.50 46.19 -23.84
C PRO A 165 -15.13 45.85 -24.43
N ALA A 166 -14.77 46.49 -25.55
CA ALA A 166 -13.52 46.23 -26.27
C ALA A 166 -12.26 46.55 -25.43
N ASN A 167 -12.37 47.49 -24.49
CA ASN A 167 -11.32 47.81 -23.53
C ASN A 167 -11.88 47.63 -22.12
N THR A 168 -11.26 46.76 -21.32
CA THR A 168 -11.53 46.66 -19.88
C THR A 168 -10.50 47.52 -19.16
N THR A 169 -10.95 48.38 -18.25
CA THR A 169 -10.01 49.09 -17.37
C THR A 169 -9.54 48.08 -16.33
N LYS A 170 -8.24 47.85 -16.26
CA LYS A 170 -7.61 47.01 -15.22
C LYS A 170 -7.64 47.70 -13.88
#